data_AF-A0A1W9J5R9-F1
#
_entry.id   AF-A0A1W9J5R9-F1
#
_cell.length_a   1.000
_cell.length_b   1.000
_cell.length_c   1.000
_cell.angle_alpha   90.00
_cell.angle_beta   90.00
_cell.angle_gamma   90.00
#
_symmetry.space_group_name_H-M   'P 1'
#
loop_
_entity.id
_entity.type
_entity.pdbx_description
1 polymer ?
#
loop_
_entity_poly.entity_id
_entity_poly.type
_entity_poly.pdbx_seq_one_letter_code
_entity_poly.pdbx_strand_id
1 'polypeptide(L)'
;MTNAPLPLSNELLAPGIYVDESASGVLDMPALTRELARASLNQICQRELAWLIYETNTPEIRVQLKETLRGHLVMLWAKDALQGRSATEAFFIRCEEALIAQADIDNGVLTCEVGMAPVHPSEFIIFRIRIRFVRRG
;
A
#
# COMPACT_ATOMS: atom_id res chain seq x y z
N MET A 1 12.05 23.80 2.05
CA MET A 1 11.10 23.76 0.92
C MET A 1 11.06 22.33 0.43
N THR A 2 10.21 21.50 1.05
CA THR A 2 10.06 20.10 0.64
C THR A 2 8.72 20.01 -0.08
N ASN A 3 8.78 19.91 -1.41
CA ASN A 3 7.64 19.46 -2.19
C ASN A 3 7.36 18.02 -1.80
N ALA A 4 6.49 17.81 -0.81
CA ALA A 4 5.76 16.56 -0.73
C ALA A 4 5.06 16.38 -2.09
N PRO A 5 5.09 15.19 -2.71
CA PRO A 5 4.28 14.97 -3.90
C PRO A 5 2.84 15.28 -3.51
N LEU A 6 2.22 16.24 -4.20
CA LEU A 6 0.77 16.38 -4.17
C LEU A 6 0.18 14.98 -4.42
N PRO A 7 -0.86 14.54 -3.70
CA PRO A 7 -1.51 13.28 -4.03
C PRO A 7 -1.84 13.35 -5.52
N LEU A 8 -1.32 12.38 -6.29
CA LEU A 8 -1.62 12.29 -7.72
C LEU A 8 -3.14 12.33 -7.82
N SER A 9 -3.67 13.44 -8.36
CA SER A 9 -5.10 13.59 -8.59
C SER A 9 -5.54 12.35 -9.36
N ASN A 10 -6.51 11.64 -8.80
CA ASN A 10 -6.93 10.31 -9.25
C ASN A 10 -7.32 10.26 -10.75
N GLU A 11 -7.55 11.43 -11.34
CA GLU A 11 -7.89 11.67 -12.75
C GLU A 11 -6.74 11.40 -13.75
N LEU A 12 -5.49 11.20 -13.30
CA LEU A 12 -4.31 11.06 -14.19
C LEU A 12 -3.52 9.74 -14.05
N LEU A 13 -3.99 8.77 -13.28
CA LEU A 13 -3.28 7.49 -13.16
C LEU A 13 -3.52 6.65 -14.42
N ALA A 14 -2.44 6.36 -15.16
CA ALA A 14 -2.43 5.29 -16.15
C ALA A 14 -2.70 3.93 -15.47
N PRO A 15 -3.11 2.89 -16.20
CA PRO A 15 -3.20 1.55 -15.61
C PRO A 15 -1.87 1.14 -14.98
N GLY A 16 -1.91 0.66 -13.75
CA GLY A 16 -0.69 0.47 -12.95
C GLY A 16 -0.95 0.29 -11.47
N ILE A 17 0.13 0.01 -10.73
CA ILE A 17 0.13 -0.08 -9.28
C ILE A 17 1.03 1.01 -8.71
N TYR A 18 0.47 1.80 -7.80
CA TYR A 18 1.10 2.97 -7.21
C TYR A 18 1.15 2.81 -5.69
N VAL A 19 2.28 3.16 -5.08
CA VAL A 19 2.46 3.13 -3.63
C VAL A 19 2.84 4.52 -3.15
N ASP A 20 1.90 5.15 -2.46
CA ASP A 20 2.03 6.51 -1.94
C ASP A 20 1.97 6.51 -0.42
N GLU A 21 2.67 7.43 0.24
CA GLU A 21 2.53 7.63 1.68
C GLU A 21 1.22 8.35 1.99
N SER A 22 0.52 7.93 3.04
CA SER A 22 -0.64 8.65 3.54
C SER A 22 -0.19 9.89 4.30
N ALA A 23 -0.85 11.03 4.06
CA ALA A 23 -0.61 12.30 4.76
C ALA A 23 -0.83 12.23 6.29
N SER A 24 -1.36 11.11 6.81
CA SER A 24 -1.54 10.83 8.23
C SER A 24 -0.29 10.25 8.91
N GLY A 25 0.84 10.12 8.20
CA GLY A 25 2.12 9.65 8.72
C GLY A 25 2.81 10.67 9.64
N VAL A 26 3.40 10.16 10.73
CA VAL A 26 4.04 10.97 11.77
C VAL A 26 5.22 11.79 11.23
N LEU A 27 5.41 13.00 11.76
CA LEU A 27 6.34 14.01 11.26
C LEU A 27 7.84 13.68 11.48
N ASP A 28 8.19 12.67 12.30
CA ASP A 28 9.56 12.48 12.80
C ASP A 28 10.26 11.17 12.35
N MET A 29 9.78 10.55 11.27
CA MET A 29 10.35 9.30 10.73
C MET A 29 11.52 9.58 9.76
N PRO A 30 12.75 9.05 9.96
CA PRO A 30 13.83 9.22 8.98
C PRO A 30 13.45 8.87 7.54
N ALA A 31 13.80 9.76 6.60
CA ALA A 31 13.46 9.62 5.19
C ALA A 31 13.91 8.28 4.62
N LEU A 32 15.13 7.80 4.95
CA LEU A 32 15.63 6.52 4.48
C LEU A 32 14.72 5.35 4.88
N THR A 33 14.22 5.33 6.11
CA THR A 33 13.34 4.24 6.57
C THR A 33 12.00 4.26 5.85
N ARG A 34 11.42 5.45 5.61
CA ARG A 34 10.21 5.59 4.78
C ARG A 34 10.45 5.13 3.35
N GLU A 35 11.56 5.54 2.75
CA GLU A 35 11.92 5.15 1.39
C GLU A 35 12.14 3.64 1.26
N LEU A 36 12.81 3.00 2.22
CA LEU A 36 13.00 1.55 2.22
C LEU A 36 11.67 0.79 2.40
N ALA A 37 10.79 1.25 3.29
CA ALA A 37 9.47 0.65 3.47
C ALA A 37 8.63 0.76 2.18
N ARG A 38 8.60 1.96 1.57
CA ARG A 38 7.92 2.22 0.30
C ARG A 38 8.50 1.39 -0.84
N ALA A 39 9.83 1.29 -0.94
CA ALA A 39 10.52 0.50 -1.94
C ALA A 39 10.20 -0.99 -1.81
N SER A 40 10.15 -1.50 -0.58
CA SER A 40 9.79 -2.89 -0.28
C SER A 40 8.37 -3.23 -0.74
N LEU A 41 7.40 -2.34 -0.47
CA LEU A 41 6.03 -2.49 -0.96
C LEU A 41 5.91 -2.37 -2.48
N ASN A 42 6.61 -1.40 -3.09
CA ASN A 42 6.68 -1.29 -4.55
C ASN A 42 7.23 -2.57 -5.17
N GLN A 43 8.32 -3.12 -4.62
CA GLN A 43 8.96 -4.31 -5.14
C GLN A 43 8.00 -5.52 -5.12
N ILE A 44 7.31 -5.78 -4.01
CA ILE A 44 6.36 -6.90 -3.96
C ILE A 44 5.17 -6.67 -4.92
N CYS A 45 4.69 -5.43 -5.04
CA CYS A 45 3.61 -5.09 -5.98
C CYS A 45 4.00 -5.36 -7.43
N GLN A 46 5.18 -4.90 -7.85
CA GLN A 46 5.64 -5.08 -9.22
C GLN A 46 5.98 -6.53 -9.56
N ARG A 47 6.44 -7.32 -8.58
CA ARG A 47 6.84 -8.71 -8.81
C ARG A 47 5.68 -9.69 -8.79
N GLU A 48 4.76 -9.56 -7.83
CA GLU A 48 3.76 -10.58 -7.53
C GLU A 48 2.33 -10.13 -7.86
N LEU A 49 2.10 -8.82 -8.01
CA LEU A 49 0.76 -8.24 -8.15
C LEU A 49 0.55 -7.49 -9.47
N ALA A 50 1.58 -7.30 -10.29
CA ALA A 50 1.48 -6.52 -11.54
C ALA A 50 0.38 -7.03 -12.49
N TRP A 51 0.09 -8.33 -12.47
CA TRP A 51 -0.98 -8.94 -13.27
C TRP A 51 -2.38 -8.44 -12.88
N LEU A 52 -2.58 -7.97 -11.64
CA LEU A 52 -3.87 -7.46 -11.18
C LEU A 52 -4.39 -6.29 -11.99
N ILE A 53 -3.53 -5.53 -12.68
CA ILE A 53 -3.98 -4.39 -13.51
C ILE A 53 -4.93 -4.80 -14.64
N TYR A 54 -4.98 -6.10 -15.00
CA TYR A 54 -5.86 -6.63 -16.04
C TYR A 54 -7.18 -7.19 -15.49
N GLU A 55 -7.37 -7.16 -14.17
CA GLU A 55 -8.55 -7.65 -13.47
C GLU A 55 -9.60 -6.55 -13.23
N THR A 56 -10.59 -6.85 -12.40
CA THR A 56 -11.58 -5.89 -11.90
C THR A 56 -11.58 -5.87 -10.37
N ASN A 57 -12.10 -4.81 -9.76
CA ASN A 57 -12.18 -4.70 -8.31
C ASN A 57 -13.27 -5.64 -7.75
N THR A 58 -12.95 -6.91 -7.55
CA THR A 58 -13.84 -7.89 -6.92
C THR A 58 -13.37 -8.23 -5.51
N PRO A 59 -14.24 -8.78 -4.65
CA PRO A 59 -13.84 -9.30 -3.34
C PRO A 59 -12.68 -10.30 -3.42
N GLU A 60 -12.65 -11.16 -4.43
CA GLU A 60 -11.61 -12.17 -4.64
C GLU A 60 -10.25 -11.52 -4.93
N ILE A 61 -10.23 -10.50 -5.79
CA ILE A 61 -9.01 -9.73 -6.09
C ILE A 61 -8.51 -8.98 -4.84
N ARG A 62 -9.42 -8.41 -4.04
CA ARG A 62 -9.06 -7.80 -2.75
C ARG A 62 -8.45 -8.80 -1.78
N VAL A 63 -8.97 -10.03 -1.73
CA VAL A 63 -8.40 -11.11 -0.90
C VAL A 63 -7.00 -11.48 -1.39
N GLN A 64 -6.81 -11.69 -2.69
CA GLN A 64 -5.50 -12.06 -3.25
C GLN A 64 -4.44 -10.97 -3.00
N LEU A 65 -4.81 -9.70 -3.20
CA LEU A 65 -3.94 -8.58 -2.84
C LEU A 65 -3.54 -8.62 -1.36
N LYS A 66 -4.52 -8.77 -0.46
CA LYS A 66 -4.27 -8.82 0.98
C LYS A 66 -3.37 -9.98 1.37
N GLU A 67 -3.57 -11.17 0.82
CA GLU A 67 -2.78 -12.35 1.18
C GLU A 67 -1.32 -12.24 0.70
N THR A 68 -1.10 -11.74 -0.52
CA THR A 68 0.27 -11.49 -1.03
C THR A 68 1.00 -10.45 -0.17
N LEU A 69 0.34 -9.34 0.15
CA LEU A 69 0.91 -8.32 1.04
C LEU A 69 1.17 -8.87 2.45
N ARG A 70 0.24 -9.66 2.99
CA ARG A 70 0.38 -10.29 4.31
C ARG A 70 1.61 -11.20 4.35
N GLY A 71 1.79 -12.07 3.35
CA GLY A 71 2.95 -12.94 3.26
C GLY A 71 4.28 -12.17 3.29
N HIS A 72 4.36 -11.09 2.51
CA HIS A 72 5.55 -10.22 2.50
C HIS A 72 5.81 -9.54 3.85
N LEU A 73 4.79 -8.98 4.49
CA LEU A 73 4.93 -8.31 5.79
C LEU A 73 5.27 -9.27 6.92
N VAL A 74 4.73 -10.50 6.90
CA VAL A 74 5.14 -11.57 7.83
C VAL A 74 6.62 -11.89 7.66
N MET A 75 7.12 -11.97 6.42
CA MET A 75 8.54 -12.21 6.16
C MET A 75 9.44 -11.07 6.64
N LEU A 76 8.99 -9.81 6.54
CA LEU A 76 9.71 -8.66 7.09
C LEU A 76 9.73 -8.69 8.62
N TRP A 77 8.59 -8.99 9.25
CA TRP A 77 8.49 -9.12 10.70
C TRP A 77 9.38 -10.26 11.24
N ALA A 78 9.36 -11.44 10.61
CA ALA A 78 10.20 -12.57 11.00
C ALA A 78 11.71 -12.33 10.83
N LYS A 79 12.10 -11.27 10.11
CA LYS A 79 13.49 -10.83 9.92
C LYS A 79 13.84 -9.61 10.78
N ASP A 80 13.04 -9.31 11.80
CA ASP A 80 13.22 -8.15 12.68
C ASP A 80 13.29 -6.81 11.92
N ALA A 81 12.62 -6.71 10.75
CA ALA A 81 12.50 -5.43 10.03
C ALA A 81 11.28 -4.61 10.52
N LEU A 82 10.32 -5.27 11.16
CA LEU A 82 9.13 -4.66 11.77
C LEU A 82 9.08 -4.99 13.27
N GLN A 83 8.61 -4.05 14.09
CA GLN A 83 8.51 -4.21 15.53
C GLN A 83 7.15 -4.76 15.95
N GLY A 84 7.15 -5.69 16.92
CA GLY A 84 5.92 -6.18 17.56
C GLY A 84 6.09 -7.60 18.05
N ARG A 85 5.40 -7.96 19.13
CA ARG A 85 5.36 -9.34 19.65
C ARG A 85 4.43 -10.25 18.85
N SER A 86 3.61 -9.66 17.99
CA SER A 86 2.70 -10.36 17.09
C SER A 86 2.61 -9.61 15.75
N ALA A 87 2.19 -10.32 14.69
CA ALA A 87 1.98 -9.71 13.37
C ALA A 87 1.02 -8.51 13.42
N THR A 88 -0.01 -8.54 14.28
CA THR A 88 -0.98 -7.46 14.46
C THR A 88 -0.41 -6.22 15.14
N GLU A 89 0.66 -6.37 15.94
CA GLU A 89 1.41 -5.23 16.48
C GLU A 89 2.38 -4.64 15.44
N ALA A 90 2.84 -5.46 14.48
CA ALA A 90 3.86 -5.09 13.50
C ALA A 90 3.31 -4.46 12.22
N PHE A 91 2.13 -4.90 11.77
CA PHE A 91 1.52 -4.38 10.56
C PHE A 91 0.01 -4.56 10.54
N PHE A 92 -0.65 -3.80 9.67
CA PHE A 92 -2.03 -4.04 9.29
C PHE A 92 -2.23 -3.87 7.78
N ILE A 93 -3.27 -4.50 7.24
CA ILE A 93 -3.70 -4.34 5.86
C ILE A 93 -5.21 -4.11 5.85
N ARG A 94 -5.65 -3.02 5.21
CA ARG A 94 -7.07 -2.71 5.03
C ARG A 94 -7.35 -2.52 3.54
N CYS A 95 -8.18 -3.39 2.99
CA CYS A 95 -8.64 -3.33 1.61
C CYS A 95 -10.14 -3.62 1.59
N GLU A 96 -10.90 -2.70 2.18
CA GLU A 96 -12.35 -2.81 2.31
C GLU A 96 -13.01 -1.78 1.40
N GLU A 97 -14.22 -2.10 0.94
CA GLU A 97 -14.98 -1.25 0.02
C GLU A 97 -15.33 0.11 0.62
N ALA A 98 -15.47 0.18 1.96
CA ALA A 98 -15.74 1.41 2.69
C ALA A 98 -14.55 2.40 2.73
N LEU A 99 -13.35 1.99 2.32
CA LEU A 99 -12.18 2.87 2.18
C LEU A 99 -12.10 3.52 0.79
N ILE A 100 -12.97 3.12 -0.12
CA ILE A 100 -12.93 3.54 -1.51
C ILE A 100 -13.79 4.79 -1.64
N ALA A 101 -13.17 5.93 -1.95
CA ALA A 101 -13.92 7.14 -2.28
C ALA A 101 -14.81 6.87 -3.51
N GLN A 102 -15.99 7.49 -3.61
CA GLN A 102 -16.87 7.27 -4.77
C GLN A 102 -16.13 7.52 -6.11
N ALA A 103 -15.23 8.51 -6.14
CA ALA A 103 -14.36 8.78 -7.29
C ALA A 103 -13.37 7.64 -7.61
N ASP A 104 -12.92 6.85 -6.63
CA ASP A 104 -12.08 5.67 -6.86
C ASP A 104 -12.92 4.52 -7.44
N ILE A 105 -14.17 4.35 -6.96
CA ILE A 105 -15.14 3.38 -7.51
C ILE A 105 -15.42 3.71 -8.98
N ASP A 106 -15.81 4.95 -9.26
CA ASP A 106 -16.21 5.41 -10.59
C ASP A 106 -15.03 5.34 -11.59
N ASN A 107 -13.81 5.51 -11.08
CA ASN A 107 -12.61 5.37 -11.91
C ASN A 107 -12.13 3.92 -12.05
N GLY A 108 -12.63 2.94 -11.29
CA GLY A 108 -12.08 1.59 -11.32
C GLY A 108 -10.67 1.56 -10.75
N VAL A 109 -10.50 2.15 -9.56
CA VAL A 109 -9.30 2.08 -8.73
C VAL A 109 -9.62 1.24 -7.50
N LEU A 110 -8.75 0.27 -7.21
CA LEU A 110 -8.75 -0.44 -5.94
C LEU A 110 -7.70 0.21 -5.03
N THR A 111 -8.13 0.60 -3.83
CA THR A 111 -7.25 1.18 -2.80
C THR A 111 -7.07 0.20 -1.63
N CYS A 112 -5.83 0.02 -1.19
CA CYS A 112 -5.45 -0.77 -0.02
C CYS A 112 -4.52 0.05 0.86
N GLU A 113 -4.86 0.17 2.15
CA GLU A 113 -3.98 0.78 3.15
C GLU A 113 -3.12 -0.28 3.83
N VAL A 114 -1.82 0.00 3.95
CA VAL A 114 -0.86 -0.86 4.64
C VAL A 114 -0.16 -0.02 5.69
N GLY A 115 -0.33 -0.40 6.96
CA GLY A 115 0.45 0.14 8.06
C GLY A 115 1.62 -0.77 8.39
N MET A 116 2.81 -0.19 8.55
CA MET A 116 4.03 -0.90 8.93
C MET A 116 4.71 -0.19 10.10
N ALA A 117 5.04 -0.92 11.17
CA ALA A 117 5.82 -0.40 12.29
C ALA A 117 7.30 -0.81 12.12
N PRO A 118 8.18 0.05 11.57
CA PRO A 118 9.61 -0.23 11.50
C PRO A 118 10.20 -0.29 12.91
N VAL A 119 11.35 -0.96 13.06
CA VAL A 119 11.98 -1.15 14.37
C VAL A 119 12.37 0.16 15.05
N HIS A 120 12.81 1.17 14.29
CA HIS A 120 13.13 2.49 14.85
C HIS A 120 12.84 3.64 13.87
N PRO A 121 12.20 4.73 14.34
CA PRO A 121 11.35 4.84 15.54
C PRO A 121 10.05 4.04 15.36
N SER A 122 9.45 3.66 16.49
CA SER A 122 8.35 2.69 16.60
C SER A 122 6.97 3.27 16.26
N GLU A 123 6.83 3.91 15.12
CA GLU A 123 5.57 4.52 14.67
C GLU A 123 5.11 3.92 13.35
N PHE A 124 3.79 3.77 13.19
CA PHE A 124 3.25 3.26 11.94
C PHE A 124 3.48 4.25 10.79
N ILE A 125 4.19 3.78 9.77
CA ILE A 125 4.14 4.40 8.45
C ILE A 125 2.95 3.80 7.72
N ILE A 126 2.08 4.66 7.18
CA ILE A 126 0.89 4.23 6.46
C ILE A 126 1.08 4.52 4.98
N PHE A 127 1.01 3.47 4.16
CA PHE A 127 1.03 3.55 2.71
C PHE A 127 -0.35 3.26 2.13
N ARG A 128 -0.65 3.89 1.00
CA ARG A 128 -1.77 3.57 0.12
C ARG A 128 -1.24 2.92 -1.14
N ILE A 129 -1.67 1.70 -1.36
CA ILE A 129 -1.46 0.96 -2.60
C ILE A 129 -2.71 1.17 -3.45
N ARG A 130 -2.55 1.78 -4.62
CA ARG A 130 -3.64 2.01 -5.58
C ARG A 130 -3.38 1.21 -6.83
N ILE A 131 -4.37 0.41 -7.23
CA ILE A 131 -4.37 -0.37 -8.46
C ILE A 131 -5.38 0.27 -9.40
N ARG A 132 -4.88 0.81 -10.50
CA ARG A 132 -5.68 1.29 -11.61
C ARG A 132 -5.82 0.16 -12.63
N PHE A 133 -7.02 -0.39 -12.77
CA PHE A 133 -7.28 -1.44 -13.76
C PHE A 133 -7.31 -0.85 -15.18
N VAL A 134 -6.91 -1.67 -16.16
CA VAL A 134 -7.12 -1.40 -17.58
C VAL A 134 -8.62 -1.43 -17.87
N ARG A 135 -9.14 -0.40 -18.55
CA ARG A 135 -10.53 -0.43 -19.04
C ARG A 135 -10.64 -1.46 -20.16
N ARG A 136 -11.40 -2.54 -19.94
CA ARG A 136 -11.84 -3.41 -21.04
C ARG A 136 -12.91 -2.64 -21.80
N GLY A 137 -12.65 -2.39 -23.09
CA GLY A 137 -13.59 -1.71 -23.99
C GLY A 137 -14.80 -2.56 -24.33
#